data_AF-A0A0G4MKH1-F1
#
_entry.id   AF-A0A0G4MKH1-F1
#
_cell.length_a   1.000
_cell.length_b   1.000
_cell.length_c   1.000
_cell.angle_alpha   90.00
_cell.angle_beta   90.00
_cell.angle_gamma   90.00
#
_symmetry.space_group_name_H-M   'P 1'
#
loop_
_entity.id
_entity.type
_entity.pdbx_description
1 polymer ?
#
loop_
_entity_poly.entity_id
_entity_poly.type
_entity_poly.pdbx_seq_one_letter_code
_entity_poly.pdbx_strand_id
1 'polypeptide(L)'
;LALHRAGFIASVHRGGPQPPTPQELAAPPAPATHANAATRRLWLGMKYWNNEPVLKKMTTVTKPKRPIHIKAIDLHRVVRGFASKDGLVKGLQLGECIFLMTDQGMMEGREALSRNMGGIVLCR
;
A
#
# COMPACT_ATOMS: atom_id res chain seq x y z
N LEU A 1 0.36 -6.62 -1.07
CA LEU A 1 -0.61 -7.16 -0.08
C LEU A 1 -1.00 -6.16 1.02
N ALA A 2 -0.19 -5.15 1.34
CA ALA A 2 -0.49 -4.20 2.43
C ALA A 2 -1.87 -3.52 2.31
N LEU A 3 -2.24 -3.04 1.12
CA LEU A 3 -3.57 -2.43 0.89
C LEU A 3 -4.74 -3.41 1.10
N HIS A 4 -4.56 -4.68 0.73
CA HIS A 4 -5.58 -5.72 0.92
C HIS A 4 -5.74 -6.04 2.41
N ARG A 5 -4.61 -6.22 3.12
CA ARG A 5 -4.60 -6.43 4.58
C ARG A 5 -5.22 -5.25 5.35
N ALA A 6 -4.96 -4.02 4.90
CA ALA A 6 -5.55 -2.80 5.45
C ALA A 6 -7.00 -2.57 5.01
N GLY A 7 -7.57 -3.42 4.15
CA GLY A 7 -8.97 -3.40 3.78
C GLY A 7 -9.37 -2.44 2.66
N PHE A 8 -8.43 -1.73 2.01
CA PHE A 8 -8.72 -0.77 0.93
C PHE A 8 -9.15 -1.42 -0.39
N ILE A 9 -8.65 -2.63 -0.67
CA ILE A 9 -8.98 -3.39 -1.88
C ILE A 9 -9.62 -4.73 -1.51
N ALA A 10 -10.51 -5.22 -2.37
CA ALA A 10 -11.29 -6.45 -2.17
C ALA A 10 -10.50 -7.71 -2.52
N SER A 11 -9.71 -7.67 -3.58
CA SER A 11 -8.98 -8.83 -4.07
C SER A 11 -7.72 -8.42 -4.83
N VAL A 12 -6.77 -9.34 -4.92
CA VAL A 12 -5.57 -9.24 -5.76
C VAL A 12 -5.44 -10.54 -6.52
N HIS A 13 -5.53 -10.49 -7.85
CA HIS A 13 -5.40 -11.65 -8.72
C HIS A 13 -4.28 -11.42 -9.73
N ARG A 14 -3.49 -12.47 -10.02
CA ARG A 14 -2.42 -12.42 -11.01
C ARG A 14 -2.92 -13.05 -12.30
N GLY A 15 -3.08 -12.24 -13.35
CA GLY A 15 -3.68 -12.67 -14.61
C GLY A 15 -2.83 -12.32 -15.82
N GLY A 16 -3.41 -12.51 -17.00
CA GLY A 16 -2.88 -12.02 -18.28
C GLY A 16 -3.22 -10.54 -18.51
N PRO A 17 -3.02 -10.05 -19.76
CA PRO A 17 -3.32 -8.67 -20.13
C PRO A 17 -4.83 -8.35 -20.18
N GLN A 18 -5.67 -9.38 -20.29
CA GLN A 18 -7.13 -9.24 -20.25
C GLN A 18 -7.67 -9.47 -18.83
N PRO A 19 -8.77 -8.80 -18.45
CA PRO A 19 -9.39 -8.98 -17.15
C PRO A 19 -9.83 -10.44 -16.99
N PRO A 20 -9.57 -11.05 -15.81
CA PRO A 20 -9.99 -12.41 -15.56
C PRO A 20 -11.53 -12.47 -15.49
N THR A 21 -12.09 -13.52 -16.05
CA THR A 21 -13.50 -13.87 -15.86
C THR A 21 -13.79 -14.26 -14.40
N PRO A 22 -15.06 -14.23 -13.96
CA PRO A 22 -15.43 -14.68 -12.61
C PRO A 22 -14.97 -16.11 -12.27
N GLN A 23 -14.94 -16.99 -13.27
CA GLN A 23 -14.48 -18.36 -13.12
C GLN A 23 -12.94 -18.42 -12.92
N GLU A 24 -12.19 -17.64 -13.70
CA GLU A 24 -10.73 -17.54 -13.56
C GLU A 24 -10.29 -16.88 -12.26
N LEU A 25 -11.09 -15.96 -11.71
CA LEU A 25 -10.84 -15.34 -10.41
C LEU A 25 -10.80 -16.36 -9.26
N ALA A 26 -11.60 -17.43 -9.36
CA ALA A 26 -11.64 -18.52 -8.39
C ALA A 26 -10.56 -19.59 -8.63
N ALA A 27 -9.98 -19.63 -9.83
CA ALA A 27 -8.95 -20.59 -10.19
C ALA A 27 -7.55 -20.14 -9.69
N PRO A 28 -6.65 -21.09 -9.38
CA PRO A 28 -5.27 -20.74 -9.08
C PRO A 28 -4.61 -20.12 -10.32
N PRO A 29 -3.82 -19.04 -10.16
CA PRO A 29 -3.18 -18.37 -11.29
C PRO A 29 -2.13 -19.29 -11.91
N ALA A 30 -2.08 -19.29 -13.24
CA ALA A 30 -1.06 -20.03 -13.97
C ALA A 30 0.38 -19.64 -13.52
N PRO A 31 1.32 -20.59 -13.49
CA PRO A 31 2.67 -20.33 -12.99
C PRO A 31 3.36 -19.23 -13.82
N ALA A 32 4.06 -18.35 -13.12
CA ALA A 32 4.87 -17.33 -13.76
C ALA A 32 6.18 -17.96 -14.24
N THR A 33 6.38 -17.99 -15.55
CA THR A 33 7.59 -18.52 -16.20
C THR A 33 8.23 -17.41 -17.03
N HIS A 34 9.50 -17.60 -17.44
CA HIS A 34 10.19 -16.63 -18.30
C HIS A 34 9.41 -16.31 -19.60
N ALA A 35 8.72 -17.30 -20.16
CA ALA A 35 7.93 -17.13 -21.37
C ALA A 35 6.68 -16.23 -21.19
N ASN A 36 6.14 -16.11 -19.98
CA ASN A 36 4.90 -15.36 -19.73
C ASN A 36 5.07 -14.17 -18.77
N ALA A 37 6.22 -13.99 -18.13
CA ALA A 37 6.44 -12.97 -17.12
C ALA A 37 6.11 -11.54 -17.61
N ALA A 38 6.47 -11.21 -18.86
CA ALA A 38 6.24 -9.88 -19.44
C ALA A 38 4.75 -9.55 -19.65
N THR A 39 3.90 -10.56 -19.88
CA THR A 39 2.48 -10.39 -20.15
C THR A 39 1.62 -10.47 -18.88
N ARG A 40 2.20 -10.87 -17.74
CA ARG A 40 1.47 -10.94 -16.47
C ARG A 40 1.07 -9.55 -15.98
N ARG A 41 -0.13 -9.47 -15.38
CA ARG A 41 -0.68 -8.28 -14.75
C ARG A 41 -1.22 -8.60 -13.36
N LEU A 42 -1.32 -7.57 -12.53
CA LEU A 42 -2.04 -7.62 -11.26
C LEU A 42 -3.40 -6.96 -11.47
N TRP A 43 -4.45 -7.74 -11.27
CA TRP A 43 -5.83 -7.30 -11.28
C TRP A 43 -6.27 -7.05 -9.83
N LEU A 44 -6.84 -5.87 -9.60
CA LEU A 44 -7.22 -5.42 -8.26
C LEU A 44 -8.74 -5.26 -8.19
N GLY A 45 -9.35 -5.86 -7.17
CA GLY A 45 -10.76 -5.62 -6.86
C GLY A 45 -10.91 -4.33 -6.06
N MET A 46 -11.60 -3.34 -6.61
CA MET A 46 -11.88 -2.07 -5.93
C MET A 46 -13.10 -2.22 -5.02
N LYS A 47 -13.10 -1.51 -3.88
CA LYS A 47 -14.24 -1.50 -2.94
C LYS A 47 -15.02 -0.20 -3.03
N TYR A 48 -16.33 -0.32 -2.96
CA TYR A 48 -17.27 0.80 -2.90
C TYR A 48 -18.26 0.54 -1.75
N TRP A 49 -18.56 1.57 -0.98
CA TRP A 49 -19.51 1.52 0.13
C TRP A 49 -20.27 2.84 0.20
N ASN A 50 -21.58 2.78 0.40
CA ASN A 50 -22.44 3.97 0.49
C ASN A 50 -22.25 4.95 -0.70
N ASN A 51 -22.19 4.42 -1.93
CA ASN A 51 -21.94 5.16 -3.16
C ASN A 51 -20.59 5.93 -3.21
N GLU A 52 -19.64 5.60 -2.33
CA GLU A 52 -18.31 6.17 -2.33
C GLU A 52 -17.22 5.09 -2.46
N PRO A 53 -16.10 5.35 -3.15
CA PRO A 53 -14.97 4.43 -3.18
C PRO A 53 -14.30 4.39 -1.79
N VAL A 54 -13.93 3.20 -1.33
CA VAL A 54 -13.19 3.04 -0.06
C VAL A 54 -11.77 3.62 -0.19
N LEU A 55 -11.11 3.36 -1.32
CA LEU A 55 -9.84 4.00 -1.66
C LEU A 55 -10.11 5.28 -2.46
N LYS A 56 -10.37 6.38 -1.75
CA LYS A 56 -10.68 7.70 -2.38
C LYS A 56 -9.46 8.37 -2.98
N LYS A 57 -8.34 8.33 -2.26
CA LYS A 57 -7.12 9.07 -2.62
C LYS A 57 -5.91 8.22 -2.26
N MET A 58 -4.91 8.27 -3.14
CA MET A 58 -3.60 7.68 -2.92
C MET A 58 -2.56 8.64 -3.46
N THR A 59 -1.70 9.13 -2.59
CA THR A 59 -0.68 10.13 -2.90
C THR A 59 0.68 9.64 -2.51
N THR A 60 1.60 9.71 -3.47
CA THR A 60 2.98 9.29 -3.27
C THR A 60 3.74 10.34 -2.46
N VAL A 61 4.42 9.90 -1.39
CA VAL A 61 5.27 10.75 -0.56
C VAL A 61 6.71 10.71 -1.08
N THR A 62 7.30 9.53 -1.19
CA THR A 62 8.64 9.33 -1.77
C THR A 62 8.60 9.36 -3.29
N LYS A 63 9.44 10.20 -3.91
CA LYS A 63 9.66 10.20 -5.37
C LYS A 63 11.03 9.59 -5.67
N PRO A 64 11.27 9.00 -6.86
CA PRO A 64 12.57 8.43 -7.21
C PRO A 64 13.75 9.39 -7.03
N LYS A 65 13.55 10.68 -7.33
CA LYS A 65 14.57 11.73 -7.16
C LYS A 65 14.81 12.14 -5.70
N ARG A 66 13.87 11.85 -4.79
CA ARG A 66 13.92 12.26 -3.38
C ARG A 66 13.25 11.21 -2.50
N PRO A 67 13.98 10.17 -2.09
CA PRO A 67 13.50 9.22 -1.10
C PRO A 67 13.34 9.88 0.27
N ILE A 68 12.19 9.68 0.90
CA ILE A 68 11.87 10.20 2.23
C ILE A 68 11.87 9.03 3.21
N HIS A 69 12.87 9.02 4.10
CA HIS A 69 12.98 8.05 5.17
C HIS A 69 12.46 8.65 6.47
N ILE A 70 11.68 7.88 7.22
CA ILE A 70 11.20 8.26 8.55
C ILE A 70 11.73 7.28 9.59
N LYS A 71 12.19 7.81 10.73
CA LYS A 71 12.60 7.01 11.89
C LYS A 71 11.38 6.62 12.71
N ALA A 72 11.45 5.52 13.46
CA ALA A 72 10.35 5.06 14.32
C ALA A 72 9.86 6.15 15.30
N ILE A 73 10.79 6.95 15.85
CA ILE A 73 10.46 8.05 16.77
C ILE A 73 9.66 9.18 16.10
N ASP A 74 9.92 9.47 14.83
CA ASP A 74 9.17 10.47 14.07
C ASP A 74 7.84 9.89 13.57
N LEU A 75 7.80 8.58 13.28
CA LEU A 75 6.58 7.87 12.93
C LEU A 75 5.55 7.90 14.07
N HIS A 76 6.00 7.83 15.34
CA HIS A 76 5.14 8.05 16.51
C HIS A 76 4.40 9.40 16.43
N ARG A 77 5.07 10.45 15.96
CA ARG A 77 4.46 11.79 15.81
C ARG A 77 3.43 11.79 14.68
N VAL A 78 3.82 11.25 13.53
CA VAL A 78 2.99 11.19 12.32
C VAL A 78 1.70 10.42 12.56
N VAL A 79 1.77 9.25 13.19
CA VAL A 79 0.60 8.42 13.50
C VAL A 79 -0.37 9.12 14.47
N ARG A 80 0.14 9.98 15.36
CA ARG A 80 -0.65 10.78 16.30
C ARG A 80 -1.21 12.08 15.70
N GLY A 81 -0.99 12.32 14.40
CA GLY A 81 -1.48 13.52 13.71
C GLY A 81 -0.54 14.72 13.74
N PHE A 82 0.68 14.58 14.29
CA PHE A 82 1.71 15.63 14.25
C PHE A 82 2.64 15.45 13.05
N ALA A 83 3.20 16.53 12.51
CA ALA A 83 4.21 16.43 11.46
C ALA A 83 5.50 15.77 12.00
N SER A 84 6.24 15.11 11.09
CA SER A 84 7.61 14.67 11.34
C SER A 84 8.49 15.85 11.72
N LYS A 85 9.61 15.59 12.42
CA LYS A 85 10.51 16.64 12.92
C LYS A 85 11.06 17.54 11.81
N ASP A 86 11.30 16.98 10.63
CA ASP A 86 11.77 17.68 9.43
C ASP A 86 10.63 18.33 8.60
N GLY A 87 9.37 18.14 9.00
CA GLY A 87 8.19 18.67 8.32
C GLY A 87 7.89 18.01 6.96
N LEU A 88 8.65 16.99 6.54
CA LEU A 88 8.49 16.36 5.23
C LEU A 88 7.25 15.47 5.16
N VAL A 89 6.86 14.88 6.29
CA VAL A 89 5.69 14.00 6.41
C VAL A 89 4.68 14.65 7.34
N LYS A 90 3.52 15.00 6.79
CA LYS A 90 2.41 15.54 7.58
C LYS A 90 1.79 14.45 8.43
N GLY A 91 1.25 14.83 9.58
CA GLY A 91 0.52 13.92 10.46
C GLY A 91 -0.73 13.33 9.79
N LEU A 92 -1.07 12.11 10.18
CA LEU A 92 -2.25 11.40 9.71
C LEU A 92 -3.53 12.05 10.22
N GLN A 93 -4.53 12.15 9.35
CA GLN A 93 -5.89 12.53 9.71
C GLN A 93 -6.77 11.29 9.92
N LEU A 94 -8.00 11.50 10.39
CA LEU A 94 -8.97 10.43 10.56
C LEU A 94 -9.22 9.70 9.23
N GLY A 95 -9.18 8.36 9.26
CA GLY A 95 -9.37 7.52 8.07
C GLY A 95 -8.16 7.46 7.13
N GLU A 96 -7.09 8.21 7.38
CA GLU A 96 -5.86 8.12 6.60
C GLU A 96 -4.93 7.01 7.12
N CYS A 97 -4.24 6.38 6.17
CA CYS A 97 -3.19 5.40 6.42
C CYS A 97 -1.92 5.85 5.71
N ILE A 98 -0.77 5.47 6.26
CA ILE A 98 0.52 5.69 5.62
C ILE A 98 1.19 4.34 5.42
N PHE A 99 1.79 4.11 4.26
CA PHE A 99 2.49 2.87 3.96
C PHE A 99 4.00 3.11 3.86
N LEU A 100 4.75 2.23 4.49
CA LEU A 100 6.20 2.30 4.61
C LEU A 100 6.81 1.05 3.99
N MET A 101 7.93 1.21 3.28
CA MET A 101 8.84 0.10 3.01
C MET A 101 9.83 0.01 4.17
N THR A 102 9.69 -1.05 4.96
CA THR A 102 10.64 -1.42 6.01
C THR A 102 11.53 -2.56 5.51
N ASP A 103 12.56 -2.87 6.29
CA ASP A 103 13.42 -4.04 6.17
C ASP A 103 12.66 -5.38 6.30
N GLN A 104 11.49 -5.40 6.95
CA GLN A 104 10.60 -6.57 7.04
C GLN A 104 9.47 -6.54 5.99
N GLY A 105 9.59 -5.68 4.99
CA GLY A 105 8.63 -5.50 3.91
C GLY A 105 7.67 -4.33 4.12
N MET A 106 6.61 -4.30 3.31
CA MET A 106 5.68 -3.18 3.27
C MET A 106 4.63 -3.29 4.39
N MET A 107 4.54 -2.25 5.22
CA MET A 107 3.66 -2.19 6.39
C MET A 107 2.89 -0.87 6.44
N GLU A 108 1.74 -0.87 7.13
CA GLU A 108 1.05 0.36 7.49
C GLU A 108 1.76 1.04 8.68
N GLY A 109 1.62 2.36 8.81
CA GLY A 109 2.33 3.16 9.82
C GLY A 109 2.17 2.67 11.26
N ARG A 110 0.98 2.27 11.70
CA ARG A 110 0.71 1.74 13.04
C ARG A 110 1.27 0.33 13.20
N GLU A 111 1.22 -0.48 12.14
CA GLU A 111 1.89 -1.79 12.13
C GLU A 111 3.41 -1.65 12.28
N ALA A 112 4.05 -0.78 11.50
CA ALA A 112 5.48 -0.50 11.63
C ALA A 112 5.84 0.08 13.01
N LEU A 113 4.98 0.96 13.55
CA LEU A 113 5.16 1.53 14.88
C LEU A 113 5.12 0.47 15.99
N SER A 114 4.19 -0.48 15.90
CA SER A 114 4.07 -1.58 16.87
C SER A 114 5.34 -2.43 16.96
N ARG A 115 6.13 -2.45 15.89
CA ARG A 115 7.42 -3.15 15.78
C ARG A 115 8.62 -2.22 16.01
N ASN A 116 8.37 -0.96 16.36
CA ASN A 116 9.38 0.09 16.53
C ASN A 116 10.28 0.27 15.28
N MET A 117 9.70 0.17 14.09
CA MET A 117 10.43 0.26 12.81
C MET A 117 10.18 1.58 12.10
N GLY A 118 11.25 2.11 11.49
CA GLY A 118 11.18 3.18 10.50
C GLY A 118 11.19 2.62 9.08
N GLY A 119 11.28 3.49 8.08
CA GLY A 119 11.37 3.05 6.69
C GLY A 119 11.21 4.17 5.68
N ILE A 120 11.13 3.78 4.41
CA ILE A 120 10.83 4.71 3.31
C ILE A 120 9.32 4.92 3.26
N VAL A 121 8.88 6.17 3.30
CA VAL A 121 7.46 6.52 3.21
C VAL A 121 7.01 6.46 1.76
N LEU A 122 6.18 5.49 1.40
CA LEU A 122 5.75 5.28 0.02
C LEU A 122 4.59 6.19 -0.34
N CYS A 123 3.46 6.03 0.36
CA CYS A 123 2.20 6.69 0.02
C CYS A 123 1.30 6.88 1.24
N ARG A 124 0.35 7.81 1.08
CA ARG A 124 -0.78 8.07 1.97
C ARG A 124 -2.06 8.19 1.18
#